data_AF-A0A2V2DFW8-F1
#
_entry.id   AF-A0A2V2DFW8-F1
#
_cell.length_a   1.000
_cell.length_b   1.000
_cell.length_c   1.000
_cell.angle_alpha   90.00
_cell.angle_beta   90.00
_cell.angle_gamma   90.00
#
_symmetry.space_group_name_H-M   'P 1'
#
loop_
_entity.id
_entity.type
_entity.pdbx_description
1 polymer ?
#
loop_
_entity_poly.entity_id
_entity_poly.type
_entity_poly.pdbx_seq_one_letter_code
_entity_poly.pdbx_strand_id
1 'polypeptide(L)'
;MKSGQKREGKKKVDYAALASPFMRIPRMDVAAARALLDLNIKEIFQLRGRDPESIFEDLKKIRINPDASLLKSFKLAVDFAESADNM
;
A
#
# COMPACT_ATOMS: atom_id res chain seq x y z
N MET A 1 -24.69 28.59 15.88
CA MET A 1 -24.53 27.13 15.67
C MET A 1 -23.04 26.81 15.77
N LYS A 2 -22.59 26.06 16.80
CA LYS A 2 -21.19 25.64 16.91
C LYS A 2 -21.03 24.32 16.17
N SER A 3 -20.39 24.35 15.01
CA SER A 3 -19.97 23.18 14.26
C SER A 3 -18.98 22.38 15.12
N GLY A 4 -19.41 21.19 15.55
CA GLY A 4 -18.58 20.29 16.33
C GLY A 4 -17.35 19.87 15.53
N GLN A 5 -16.17 20.26 15.97
CA GLN A 5 -14.91 19.71 15.48
C GLN A 5 -14.92 18.21 15.76
N LYS A 6 -14.96 17.42 14.70
CA LYS A 6 -14.81 15.96 14.74
C LYS A 6 -13.42 15.68 15.31
N ARG A 7 -13.35 15.28 16.58
CA ARG A 7 -12.10 14.83 17.20
C ARG A 7 -11.55 13.71 16.32
N GLU A 8 -10.41 13.95 15.68
CA GLU A 8 -9.67 12.90 14.97
C GLU A 8 -9.28 11.85 16.01
N GLY A 9 -10.13 10.83 16.14
CA GLY A 9 -9.82 9.68 16.97
C GLY A 9 -8.51 9.08 16.47
N LYS A 10 -7.59 8.77 17.38
CA LYS A 10 -6.32 8.09 17.08
C LYS A 10 -6.61 6.95 16.08
N LYS A 11 -6.05 7.03 14.88
CA LYS A 11 -6.17 5.95 13.88
C LYS A 11 -5.71 4.66 14.54
N LYS A 12 -6.54 3.63 14.49
CA LYS A 12 -6.15 2.30 14.96
C LYS A 12 -4.93 1.85 14.17
N VAL A 13 -3.95 1.29 14.87
CA VAL A 13 -2.73 0.75 14.27
C VAL A 13 -3.11 -0.42 13.36
N ASP A 14 -2.64 -0.40 12.11
CA ASP A 14 -2.90 -1.46 11.15
C ASP A 14 -1.86 -2.59 11.30
N TYR A 15 -2.10 -3.49 12.25
CA TYR A 15 -1.20 -4.59 12.56
C TYR A 15 -1.03 -5.58 11.40
N ALA A 16 -2.05 -5.73 10.54
CA ALA A 16 -1.97 -6.61 9.38
C ALA A 16 -0.96 -6.07 8.36
N ALA A 17 -1.00 -4.76 8.08
CA ALA A 17 -0.01 -4.12 7.24
C ALA A 17 1.39 -4.16 7.88
N LEU A 18 1.51 -3.86 9.17
CA LEU A 18 2.79 -3.87 9.89
C LEU A 18 3.47 -5.25 9.92
N ALA A 19 2.69 -6.33 9.95
CA ALA A 19 3.21 -7.69 9.93
C ALA A 19 3.43 -8.23 8.50
N SER A 20 3.03 -7.50 7.47
CA SER A 20 3.11 -7.96 6.08
C SER A 20 4.57 -8.02 5.58
N PRO A 21 4.86 -8.88 4.57
CA PRO A 21 6.18 -8.92 3.93
C PRO A 21 6.61 -7.57 3.36
N PHE A 22 5.66 -6.73 2.93
CA PHE A 22 5.91 -5.42 2.34
C PHE A 22 6.67 -4.47 3.28
N MET A 23 6.56 -4.65 4.59
CA MET A 23 7.31 -3.82 5.55
C MET A 23 8.81 -4.09 5.54
N ARG A 24 9.28 -5.15 4.87
CA ARG A 24 10.71 -5.39 4.63
C ARG A 24 11.28 -4.49 3.53
N ILE A 25 10.42 -3.88 2.72
CA ILE A 25 10.82 -2.97 1.64
C ILE A 25 11.23 -1.64 2.26
N PRO A 26 12.47 -1.16 2.03
CA PRO A 26 12.93 0.10 2.61
C PRO A 26 12.02 1.27 2.20
N ARG A 27 11.64 2.11 3.16
CA ARG A 27 10.74 3.29 2.97
C ARG A 27 9.30 2.96 2.58
N MET A 28 8.85 1.72 2.75
CA MET A 28 7.46 1.34 2.51
C MET A 28 6.52 2.03 3.50
N ASP A 29 5.42 2.58 2.99
CA ASP A 29 4.37 3.17 3.81
C ASP A 29 3.34 2.11 4.27
N VAL A 30 2.87 2.23 5.51
CA VAL A 30 1.92 1.29 6.11
C VAL A 30 0.58 1.30 5.38
N ALA A 31 0.11 2.46 4.90
CA ALA A 31 -1.15 2.54 4.14
C ALA A 31 -1.01 1.90 2.75
N ALA A 32 0.18 1.96 2.14
CA ALA A 32 0.49 1.25 0.91
C ALA A 32 0.57 -0.26 1.11
N ALA A 33 1.23 -0.74 2.17
CA ALA A 33 1.22 -2.15 2.53
C ALA A 33 -0.22 -2.66 2.76
N ARG A 34 -1.07 -1.87 3.44
CA ARG A 34 -2.48 -2.23 3.59
C ARG A 34 -3.24 -2.26 2.26
N ALA A 35 -2.94 -1.33 1.35
CA ALA A 35 -3.56 -1.26 0.03
C ALA A 35 -3.24 -2.50 -0.81
N LEU A 36 -2.01 -2.98 -0.76
CA LEU A 36 -1.61 -4.23 -1.43
C LEU A 36 -2.37 -5.45 -0.84
N LEU A 37 -2.51 -5.51 0.48
CA LEU A 37 -3.30 -6.55 1.14
C LEU A 37 -4.79 -6.52 0.76
N ASP A 38 -5.39 -5.32 0.63
CA ASP A 38 -6.77 -5.18 0.15
C ASP A 38 -6.95 -5.68 -1.28
N LEU A 39 -5.92 -5.58 -2.11
CA LEU A 39 -5.86 -6.17 -3.45
C LEU A 39 -5.56 -7.68 -3.46
N ASN A 40 -5.54 -8.32 -2.29
CA ASN A 40 -5.19 -9.72 -2.10
C ASN A 40 -3.76 -10.08 -2.59
N ILE A 41 -2.87 -9.09 -2.67
CA ILE A 41 -1.43 -9.28 -2.89
C ILE A 41 -0.83 -9.45 -1.49
N LYS A 42 -0.33 -10.65 -1.18
CA LYS A 42 0.14 -11.01 0.16
C LYS A 42 1.66 -11.14 0.26
N GLU A 43 2.31 -11.39 -0.87
CA GLU A 43 3.74 -11.65 -0.95
C GLU A 43 4.43 -10.73 -1.97
N ILE A 44 5.70 -10.39 -1.73
CA ILE A 44 6.46 -9.45 -2.57
C ILE A 44 6.63 -9.99 -4.00
N PHE A 45 6.91 -11.28 -4.18
CA PHE A 45 7.13 -11.87 -5.51
C PHE A 45 5.92 -11.74 -6.44
N GLN A 46 4.71 -11.57 -5.90
CA GLN A 46 3.49 -11.40 -6.69
C GLN A 46 3.43 -10.05 -7.43
N LEU A 47 4.29 -9.11 -7.04
CA LEU A 47 4.44 -7.80 -7.67
C LEU A 47 5.32 -7.84 -8.92
N ARG A 48 6.06 -8.94 -9.16
CA ARG A 48 6.93 -9.07 -10.33
C ARG A 48 6.13 -9.04 -11.63
N GLY A 49 6.67 -8.33 -12.62
CA GLY A 49 6.05 -8.11 -13.92
C GLY A 49 4.76 -7.28 -13.86
N ARG A 50 4.38 -6.74 -12.69
CA ARG A 50 3.24 -5.84 -12.57
C ARG A 50 3.65 -4.40 -12.79
N ASP A 51 2.77 -3.66 -13.43
CA ASP A 51 2.87 -2.23 -13.61
C ASP A 51 2.27 -1.48 -12.38
N PRO A 52 3.01 -0.57 -11.72
CA PRO A 52 2.53 0.15 -10.53
C PRO A 52 1.25 0.94 -10.74
N GLU A 53 1.10 1.58 -11.91
CA GLU A 53 -0.07 2.34 -12.31
C GLU A 53 -1.29 1.42 -12.43
N SER A 54 -1.12 0.24 -13.03
CA SER A 54 -2.16 -0.78 -13.11
C SER A 54 -2.62 -1.27 -11.73
N ILE A 55 -1.68 -1.48 -10.78
CA ILE A 55 -2.02 -1.80 -9.38
C ILE A 55 -2.84 -0.67 -8.75
N PHE A 56 -2.48 0.59 -9.02
CA PHE A 56 -3.20 1.75 -8.49
C PHE A 56 -4.61 1.88 -9.10
N GLU A 57 -4.78 1.59 -10.40
CA GLU A 57 -6.10 1.53 -11.03
C GLU A 57 -6.98 0.41 -10.44
N ASP A 58 -6.40 -0.76 -10.14
CA ASP A 58 -7.13 -1.81 -9.44
C ASP A 58 -7.56 -1.37 -8.03
N LEU A 59 -6.71 -0.63 -7.31
CA LEU A 59 -7.05 -0.09 -5.99
C LEU A 59 -8.23 0.87 -6.05
N LYS A 60 -8.31 1.72 -7.08
CA LYS A 60 -9.43 2.67 -7.27
C LYS A 60 -10.76 1.97 -7.45
N LYS A 61 -10.79 0.72 -7.92
CA LYS A 61 -12.02 -0.07 -8.05
C LYS A 61 -12.62 -0.49 -6.71
N ILE A 62 -11.79 -0.57 -5.66
CA ILE A 62 -12.21 -1.05 -4.33
C ILE A 62 -12.15 0.02 -3.22
N ARG A 63 -11.37 1.09 -3.41
CA ARG A 63 -11.26 2.21 -2.47
C ARG A 63 -11.78 3.51 -3.09
N ILE A 64 -12.57 4.24 -2.31
CA ILE A 64 -13.03 5.58 -2.69
C ILE A 64 -11.88 6.57 -2.48
N ASN A 65 -11.49 7.27 -3.54
CA ASN A 65 -10.49 8.34 -3.55
C ASN A 65 -9.16 7.97 -2.86
N PRO A 66 -8.44 6.92 -3.33
CA PRO A 66 -7.14 6.56 -2.76
C PRO A 66 -6.13 7.70 -2.98
N ASP A 67 -5.27 7.92 -1.98
CA ASP A 67 -4.22 8.94 -2.06
C ASP A 67 -3.24 8.62 -3.20
N ALA A 68 -2.98 9.60 -4.06
CA ALA A 68 -2.02 9.50 -5.16
C ALA A 68 -0.58 9.23 -4.68
N SER A 69 -0.27 9.55 -3.42
CA SER A 69 1.03 9.23 -2.81
C SER A 69 1.33 7.72 -2.78
N LEU A 70 0.29 6.87 -2.79
CA LEU A 70 0.41 5.41 -2.79
C LEU A 70 1.13 4.88 -4.04
N LEU A 71 0.98 5.56 -5.19
CA LEU A 71 1.62 5.15 -6.44
C LEU A 71 3.16 5.10 -6.30
N LYS A 72 3.75 6.05 -5.55
CA LYS A 72 5.20 6.05 -5.29
C LYS A 72 5.63 4.81 -4.50
N SER A 73 4.80 4.39 -3.54
CA SER A 73 5.07 3.18 -2.74
C SER A 73 4.87 1.90 -3.53
N PHE A 74 3.90 1.87 -4.46
CA PHE A 74 3.72 0.73 -5.37
C PHE A 74 4.88 0.59 -6.33
N LYS A 75 5.37 1.70 -6.89
CA LYS A 75 6.58 1.70 -7.71
C LYS A 75 7.77 1.13 -6.95
N LEU A 76 8.00 1.61 -5.74
CA LEU A 76 9.05 1.11 -4.86
C LEU A 76 8.93 -0.40 -4.58
N ALA A 77 7.70 -0.87 -4.37
CA ALA A 77 7.46 -2.27 -4.07
C ALA A 77 7.70 -3.18 -5.28
N VAL A 78 7.34 -2.73 -6.47
CA VAL A 78 7.64 -3.40 -7.75
C VAL A 78 9.14 -3.40 -8.00
N ASP A 79 9.82 -2.25 -7.94
CA ASP A 79 11.27 -2.13 -8.15
C ASP A 79 12.05 -3.06 -7.21
N PHE A 80 11.61 -3.17 -5.95
CA PHE A 80 12.19 -4.09 -4.97
C PHE A 80 11.94 -5.56 -5.33
N ALA A 81 10.73 -5.92 -5.76
CA ALA A 81 10.38 -7.29 -6.13
C ALA A 81 11.16 -7.78 -7.35
N GLU A 82 11.41 -6.90 -8.32
CA GLU A 82 12.26 -7.15 -9.49
C GLU A 82 13.73 -7.33 -9.10
N SER A 83 14.23 -6.49 -8.19
CA SER A 83 15.63 -6.56 -7.75
C SER A 83 15.91 -7.81 -6.91
N ALA A 84 14.94 -8.24 -6.10
CA ALA A 84 15.07 -9.41 -5.23
C ALA A 84 15.05 -10.76 -5.97
N ASP A 85 14.70 -10.80 -7.26
CA ASP A 85 14.80 -12.03 -8.08
C ASP A 85 16.18 -12.24 -8.70
N ASN A 86 16.97 -11.18 -8.80
CA ASN A 86 18.26 -11.19 -9.49
C ASN A 86 19.43 -11.47 -8.55
N MET A 87 19.16 -12.09 -7.39
CA MET A 87 20.12 -12.35 -6.31
C MET A 87 20.03 -13.82 -5.87
#